data_AF-A0A7S3HJD7-F1
#
_entry.id   AF-A0A7S3HJD7-F1
#
_cell.length_a   1.000
_cell.length_b   1.000
_cell.length_c   1.000
_cell.angle_alpha   90.00
_cell.angle_beta   90.00
_cell.angle_gamma   90.00
#
_symmetry.space_group_name_H-M   'P 1'
#
loop_
_entity.id
_entity.type
_entity.pdbx_description
1 polymer ?
#
loop_
_entity_poly.entity_id
_entity_poly.type
_entity_poly.pdbx_seq_one_letter_code
_entity_poly.pdbx_strand_id
1 'polypeptide(L)'
;MSSDSSRQIKQMVNFIMQEAHEKVNEIRIKTDHDFNLEKQNLVHAGKLKVQEEYAQKEKDLDVEQRVSRSAAVGAARIKKMKARDELLETLKKDTLEELGAFCKSPEYAQFVRKVIVQGLIKIEENEVEIHCRAEDRALVAKVLPDSIGDFKLLMAEAGRAAAPRG
;
A
#
# COMPACT_ATOMS: atom_id res chain seq x y z
N MET A 1 106.33 4.68 -28.24
CA MET A 1 105.35 5.75 -27.94
C MET A 1 103.96 5.52 -28.57
N SER A 2 103.79 4.71 -29.62
CA SER A 2 102.45 4.49 -30.25
C SER A 2 101.56 3.41 -29.60
N SER A 3 102.11 2.51 -28.79
CA SER A 3 101.35 1.41 -28.14
C SER A 3 100.48 1.87 -26.97
N ASP A 4 100.95 2.85 -26.19
CA ASP A 4 100.22 3.38 -25.02
C ASP A 4 99.00 4.21 -25.44
N SER A 5 99.13 5.02 -26.50
CA SER A 5 98.00 5.78 -27.05
C SER A 5 96.88 4.86 -27.56
N SER A 6 97.23 3.74 -28.20
CA SER A 6 96.25 2.75 -28.66
C SER A 6 95.52 2.04 -27.50
N ARG A 7 96.21 1.84 -26.36
CA ARG A 7 95.62 1.24 -25.15
C ARG A 7 94.65 2.20 -24.45
N GLN A 8 95.00 3.48 -24.37
CA GLN A 8 94.13 4.53 -23.82
C GLN A 8 92.86 4.70 -24.65
N ILE A 9 92.97 4.71 -25.99
CA ILE A 9 91.79 4.79 -26.88
C ILE A 9 90.84 3.60 -26.64
N LYS A 10 91.36 2.37 -26.52
CA LYS A 10 90.53 1.20 -26.21
C LYS A 10 89.85 1.29 -24.84
N GLN A 11 90.53 1.82 -23.83
CA GLN A 11 89.91 2.06 -22.52
C GLN A 11 88.80 3.10 -22.60
N MET A 12 88.99 4.20 -23.33
CA MET A 12 87.95 5.21 -23.54
C MET A 12 86.75 4.64 -24.31
N VAL A 13 86.97 3.83 -25.35
CA VAL A 13 85.88 3.16 -26.09
C VAL A 13 85.11 2.21 -25.18
N ASN A 14 85.79 1.44 -24.34
CA ASN A 14 85.13 0.54 -23.38
C ASN A 14 84.32 1.31 -22.33
N PHE A 15 84.82 2.47 -21.88
CA PHE A 15 84.08 3.35 -20.97
C PHE A 15 82.81 3.89 -21.63
N ILE A 16 82.90 4.41 -22.86
CA ILE A 16 81.73 4.90 -23.61
C ILE A 16 80.71 3.78 -23.83
N MET A 17 81.16 2.57 -24.15
CA MET A 17 80.27 1.42 -24.30
C MET A 17 79.60 1.05 -22.99
N GLN A 18 80.34 1.04 -21.87
CA GLN A 18 79.76 0.75 -20.56
C GLN A 18 78.73 1.81 -20.14
N GLU A 19 79.04 3.09 -20.33
CA GLU A 19 78.13 4.21 -20.04
C GLU A 19 76.85 4.11 -20.89
N ALA A 20 76.97 3.76 -22.17
CA ALA A 20 75.82 3.51 -23.03
C ALA A 20 74.96 2.32 -22.53
N HIS A 21 75.57 1.21 -22.10
CA HIS A 21 74.85 0.06 -21.55
C HIS A 21 74.15 0.39 -20.23
N GLU A 22 74.81 1.14 -19.34
CA GLU A 22 74.23 1.61 -18.09
C GLU A 22 73.03 2.53 -18.37
N LYS A 23 73.16 3.43 -19.36
CA LYS A 23 72.05 4.32 -19.73
C LYS A 23 70.86 3.57 -20.32
N VAL A 24 71.10 2.56 -21.16
CA VAL A 24 70.04 1.69 -21.69
C VAL A 24 69.34 0.92 -20.56
N ASN A 25 70.11 0.38 -19.61
CA ASN A 25 69.52 -0.32 -18.46
C ASN A 25 68.69 0.60 -17.57
N GLU A 26 69.17 1.82 -17.30
CA GLU A 26 68.41 2.82 -16.54
C GLU A 26 67.07 3.15 -17.23
N ILE A 27 67.08 3.40 -18.54
CA ILE A 27 65.87 3.66 -19.32
C ILE A 27 64.91 2.47 -19.26
N ARG A 28 65.43 1.24 -19.39
CA ARG A 28 64.60 0.03 -19.33
C ARG A 28 63.94 -0.14 -17.97
N ILE A 29 64.71 -0.04 -16.88
CA ILE A 29 64.18 -0.16 -15.52
C ILE A 29 63.11 0.91 -15.25
N LYS A 30 63.36 2.15 -15.68
CA LYS A 30 62.40 3.23 -15.53
C LYS A 30 61.12 2.97 -16.34
N THR A 31 61.26 2.51 -17.58
CA THR A 31 60.11 2.19 -18.45
C THR A 31 59.28 1.05 -17.87
N ASP A 32 59.91 -0.01 -17.36
CA ASP A 32 59.22 -1.13 -16.73
C ASP A 32 58.49 -0.69 -15.44
N HIS A 33 59.11 0.18 -14.65
CA HIS A 33 58.48 0.75 -13.46
C HIS A 33 57.25 1.60 -13.82
N ASP A 34 57.40 2.52 -14.78
CA ASP A 34 56.33 3.41 -15.23
C ASP A 34 55.17 2.61 -15.85
N PHE A 35 55.48 1.58 -16.64
CA PHE A 35 54.46 0.67 -17.20
C PHE A 35 53.66 -0.05 -16.12
N ASN A 36 54.35 -0.60 -15.10
CA ASN A 36 53.68 -1.32 -14.02
C ASN A 36 52.81 -0.38 -13.18
N LEU A 37 53.28 0.84 -12.92
CA LEU A 37 52.52 1.85 -12.19
C LEU A 37 51.25 2.25 -12.96
N GLU A 38 51.37 2.54 -14.25
CA GLU A 38 50.24 2.96 -15.09
C GLU A 38 49.20 1.82 -15.22
N LYS A 39 49.68 0.58 -15.42
CA LYS A 39 48.83 -0.61 -15.45
C LYS A 39 48.08 -0.79 -14.13
N GLN A 40 48.75 -0.63 -12.98
CA GLN A 40 48.12 -0.74 -11.67
C GLN A 40 47.07 0.35 -11.47
N ASN A 41 47.36 1.59 -11.86
CA ASN A 41 46.42 2.71 -11.79
C ASN A 41 45.18 2.46 -12.64
N LEU A 42 45.35 1.99 -13.88
CA LEU A 42 44.24 1.69 -14.79
C LEU A 42 43.36 0.57 -14.23
N VAL A 43 43.96 -0.52 -13.74
CA VAL A 43 43.22 -1.64 -13.13
C VAL A 43 42.49 -1.18 -11.87
N HIS A 44 43.12 -0.35 -11.03
CA HIS A 44 42.50 0.15 -9.81
C HIS A 44 41.31 1.07 -10.12
N ALA A 45 41.48 2.02 -11.05
CA ALA A 45 40.41 2.90 -11.51
C ALA A 45 39.24 2.12 -12.11
N GLY A 46 39.52 1.07 -12.91
CA GLY A 46 38.49 0.18 -13.44
C GLY A 46 37.73 -0.57 -12.34
N LYS A 47 38.44 -1.10 -11.34
CA LYS A 47 37.83 -1.79 -10.19
C LYS A 47 36.92 -0.85 -9.39
N LEU A 48 37.36 0.38 -9.13
CA LEU A 48 36.55 1.36 -8.41
C LEU A 48 35.25 1.69 -9.15
N LYS A 49 35.33 1.94 -10.46
CA LYS A 49 34.13 2.19 -11.29
C LYS A 49 33.14 1.03 -11.24
N VAL A 50 33.64 -0.21 -11.36
CA VAL A 50 32.79 -1.40 -11.28
C VAL A 50 32.17 -1.52 -9.88
N GLN A 51 32.95 -1.30 -8.81
CA GLN A 51 32.42 -1.35 -7.44
C GLN A 51 31.32 -0.31 -7.20
N GLU A 52 31.51 0.92 -7.67
CA GLU A 52 30.49 1.98 -7.57
C GLU A 52 29.20 1.62 -8.33
N GLU A 53 29.32 1.10 -9.56
CA GLU A 53 28.18 0.68 -10.36
C GLU A 53 27.39 -0.45 -9.68
N TYR A 54 28.08 -1.47 -9.16
CA TYR A 54 27.43 -2.58 -8.46
C TYR A 54 26.82 -2.14 -7.12
N ALA A 55 27.47 -1.23 -6.39
CA ALA A 55 26.91 -0.67 -5.17
C ALA A 55 25.62 0.12 -5.42
N GLN A 56 25.54 0.83 -6.55
CA GLN A 56 24.30 1.52 -6.94
C GLN A 56 23.21 0.51 -7.34
N LYS A 57 23.54 -0.49 -8.16
CA LYS A 57 22.61 -1.56 -8.55
C LYS A 57 22.06 -2.33 -7.35
N GLU A 58 22.89 -2.60 -6.35
CA GLU A 58 22.47 -3.28 -5.11
C GLU A 58 21.46 -2.43 -4.32
N LYS A 59 21.70 -1.12 -4.20
CA LYS A 59 20.76 -0.20 -3.55
C LYS A 59 19.43 -0.13 -4.29
N ASP A 60 19.47 -0.02 -5.61
CA ASP A 60 18.25 0.05 -6.43
C ASP A 60 17.42 -1.24 -6.28
N LEU A 61 18.09 -2.39 -6.25
CA LEU A 61 17.45 -3.70 -6.07
C LEU A 61 16.84 -3.86 -4.66
N ASP A 62 17.51 -3.40 -3.60
CA ASP A 62 16.94 -3.38 -2.25
C ASP A 62 15.69 -2.50 -2.17
N VAL A 63 15.73 -1.32 -2.79
CA VAL A 63 14.55 -0.43 -2.87
C VAL A 63 13.41 -1.11 -3.64
N GLU A 64 13.69 -1.71 -4.80
CA GLU A 64 12.70 -2.43 -5.61
C GLU A 64 12.07 -3.59 -4.84
N GLN A 65 12.87 -4.39 -4.12
CA GLN A 65 12.37 -5.47 -3.27
C GLN A 65 11.44 -4.94 -2.16
N ARG A 66 11.79 -3.82 -1.51
CA ARG A 66 10.96 -3.20 -0.47
C ARG A 66 9.64 -2.68 -1.03
N VAL A 67 9.65 -2.09 -2.22
CA VAL A 67 8.45 -1.61 -2.92
C VAL A 67 7.57 -2.79 -3.31
N SER A 68 8.15 -3.82 -3.94
CA SER A 68 7.44 -5.04 -4.35
C SER A 68 6.79 -5.75 -3.16
N ARG A 69 7.52 -5.89 -2.05
CA ARG A 69 6.98 -6.46 -0.81
C ARG A 69 5.82 -5.63 -0.26
N SER A 70 5.96 -4.31 -0.23
CA SER A 70 4.91 -3.39 0.24
C SER A 70 3.67 -3.47 -0.66
N ALA A 71 3.85 -3.53 -1.97
CA ALA A 71 2.78 -3.67 -2.95
C ALA A 71 2.03 -5.01 -2.79
N ALA A 72 2.75 -6.12 -2.60
CA ALA A 72 2.16 -7.43 -2.38
C ALA A 72 1.29 -7.46 -1.09
N VAL A 73 1.78 -6.87 0.01
CA VAL A 73 1.02 -6.74 1.26
C VAL A 73 -0.21 -5.86 1.05
N GLY A 74 -0.06 -4.73 0.33
CA GLY A 74 -1.17 -3.85 -0.04
C GLY A 74 -2.25 -4.57 -0.84
N ALA A 75 -1.86 -5.33 -1.86
CA ALA A 75 -2.75 -6.12 -2.69
C ALA A 75 -3.51 -7.18 -1.88
N ALA A 76 -2.81 -7.90 -0.98
CA ALA A 76 -3.43 -8.87 -0.09
C ALA A 76 -4.47 -8.21 0.85
N ARG A 77 -4.15 -7.04 1.40
CA ARG A 77 -5.08 -6.27 2.25
C ARG A 77 -6.33 -5.85 1.48
N ILE A 78 -6.18 -5.32 0.27
CA ILE A 78 -7.31 -4.93 -0.59
C ILE A 78 -8.17 -6.14 -0.91
N LYS A 79 -7.56 -7.29 -1.24
CA LYS A 79 -8.29 -8.53 -1.51
C LYS A 79 -9.12 -8.98 -0.31
N LYS A 80 -8.56 -8.91 0.90
CA LYS A 80 -9.29 -9.19 2.15
C LYS A 80 -10.45 -8.24 2.36
N MET A 81 -10.26 -6.94 2.12
CA MET A 81 -11.33 -5.95 2.26
C MET A 81 -12.47 -6.21 1.28
N LYS A 82 -12.16 -6.45 0.00
CA LYS A 82 -13.17 -6.79 -1.02
C LYS A 82 -13.98 -8.03 -0.64
N ALA A 83 -13.31 -9.12 -0.24
CA ALA A 83 -13.99 -10.33 0.18
C ALA A 83 -14.91 -10.11 1.39
N ARG A 84 -14.50 -9.24 2.34
CA ARG A 84 -15.34 -8.88 3.48
C ARG A 84 -16.57 -8.07 3.05
N ASP A 85 -16.39 -7.11 2.15
CA ASP A 85 -17.48 -6.26 1.68
C ASP A 85 -18.48 -7.09 0.83
N GLU A 86 -18.00 -8.01 -0.01
CA GLU A 86 -18.84 -8.98 -0.73
C GLU A 86 -19.68 -9.86 0.21
N LEU A 87 -19.09 -10.35 1.30
CA LEU A 87 -19.80 -11.10 2.33
C LEU A 87 -20.88 -10.26 3.02
N LEU A 88 -20.59 -8.99 3.32
CA LEU A 88 -21.56 -8.07 3.92
C LEU A 88 -22.70 -7.74 2.96
N GLU A 89 -22.43 -7.54 1.68
CA GLU A 89 -23.47 -7.32 0.68
C GLU A 89 -24.34 -8.57 0.47
N THR A 90 -23.75 -9.76 0.50
CA THR A 90 -24.49 -11.02 0.46
C THR A 90 -25.39 -11.15 1.69
N LEU A 91 -24.87 -10.91 2.90
CA LEU A 91 -25.66 -10.93 4.13
C LEU A 91 -26.82 -9.91 4.11
N LYS A 92 -26.57 -8.69 3.61
CA LYS A 92 -27.63 -7.69 3.44
C LYS A 92 -28.71 -8.17 2.48
N LYS A 93 -28.31 -8.80 1.37
CA LYS A 93 -29.26 -9.34 0.41
C LYS A 93 -30.11 -10.46 1.02
N ASP A 94 -29.48 -11.42 1.69
CA ASP A 94 -30.16 -12.54 2.33
C ASP A 94 -31.14 -12.05 3.41
N THR A 95 -30.71 -11.11 4.26
CA THR A 95 -31.58 -10.51 5.29
C THR A 95 -32.76 -9.72 4.69
N LEU A 96 -32.57 -9.03 3.56
CA LEU A 96 -33.66 -8.35 2.86
C LEU A 96 -34.65 -9.34 2.24
N GLU A 97 -34.17 -10.48 1.72
CA GLU A 97 -35.02 -11.56 1.22
C GLU A 97 -35.84 -12.20 2.34
N GLU A 98 -35.21 -12.48 3.49
CA GLU A 98 -35.90 -12.97 4.70
C GLU A 98 -36.93 -11.97 5.23
N LEU A 99 -36.60 -10.67 5.27
CA LEU A 99 -37.54 -9.61 5.63
C LEU A 99 -38.72 -9.54 4.64
N GLY A 100 -38.45 -9.70 3.35
CA GLY A 100 -39.49 -9.76 2.33
C GLY A 100 -40.42 -10.98 2.50
N ALA A 101 -39.89 -12.11 2.95
CA ALA A 101 -40.69 -13.27 3.32
C ALA A 101 -41.49 -13.03 4.62
N PHE A 102 -40.91 -12.37 5.62
CA PHE A 102 -41.58 -12.00 6.86
C PHE A 102 -42.78 -11.09 6.62
N CYS A 103 -42.74 -10.17 5.65
CA CYS A 103 -43.89 -9.34 5.28
C CYS A 103 -45.13 -10.14 4.83
N LYS A 104 -44.96 -11.38 4.39
CA LYS A 104 -46.07 -12.28 4.00
C LYS A 104 -46.57 -13.14 5.16
N SER A 105 -45.89 -13.12 6.31
CA SER A 105 -46.27 -13.90 7.48
C SER A 105 -47.46 -13.28 8.23
N PRO A 106 -48.25 -14.07 8.99
CA PRO A 106 -49.33 -13.52 9.82
C PRO A 106 -48.81 -12.61 10.94
N GLU A 107 -47.55 -12.77 11.35
CA GLU A 107 -46.89 -11.98 12.39
C GLU A 107 -46.61 -10.53 11.94
N TYR A 108 -46.61 -10.28 10.63
CA TYR A 108 -46.42 -8.95 10.05
C TYR A 108 -47.46 -7.94 10.54
N ALA A 109 -48.72 -8.34 10.72
CA ALA A 109 -49.77 -7.46 11.23
C ALA A 109 -49.45 -6.93 12.63
N GLN A 110 -48.91 -7.78 13.50
CA GLN A 110 -48.51 -7.39 14.85
C GLN A 110 -47.26 -6.50 14.82
N PHE A 111 -46.32 -6.76 13.90
CA PHE A 111 -45.16 -5.91 13.71
C PHE A 111 -45.55 -4.50 13.24
N VAL A 112 -46.41 -4.38 12.23
CA VAL A 112 -46.91 -3.10 11.71
C VAL A 112 -47.59 -2.29 12.82
N ARG A 113 -48.42 -2.94 13.66
CA ARG A 113 -49.03 -2.30 14.85
C ARG A 113 -47.97 -1.65 15.75
N LYS A 114 -46.93 -2.40 16.11
CA LYS A 114 -45.85 -1.92 17.00
C LYS A 114 -45.06 -0.77 16.37
N VAL A 115 -44.79 -0.83 15.06
CA VAL A 115 -44.07 0.24 14.34
C VAL A 115 -44.90 1.52 14.28
N ILE A 116 -46.21 1.42 14.03
CA ILE A 116 -47.11 2.58 14.04
C ILE A 116 -47.14 3.21 15.43
N VAL A 117 -47.31 2.42 16.49
CA VAL A 117 -47.27 2.90 17.89
C VAL A 117 -45.94 3.58 18.19
N GLN A 118 -44.81 3.00 17.79
CA GLN A 118 -43.49 3.60 17.97
C GLN A 118 -43.35 4.95 17.25
N GLY A 119 -43.93 5.08 16.05
CA GLY A 119 -43.98 6.33 15.29
C GLY A 119 -44.82 7.39 15.99
N LEU A 120 -46.04 7.04 16.43
CA LEU A 120 -46.95 7.94 17.15
C LEU A 120 -46.32 8.49 18.44
N ILE A 121 -45.60 7.65 19.20
CA ILE A 121 -44.87 8.06 20.41
C ILE A 121 -43.75 9.06 20.10
N LYS A 122 -43.08 8.92 18.95
CA LYS A 122 -41.98 9.81 18.57
C LYS A 122 -42.45 11.16 18.02
N ILE A 123 -43.57 11.18 17.30
CA ILE A 123 -44.12 12.39 16.68
C ILE A 123 -44.86 13.23 17.72
N GLU A 124 -45.72 12.61 18.56
CA GLU A 124 -46.45 13.29 19.65
C GLU A 124 -47.32 14.49 19.18
N GLU A 125 -47.91 14.39 17.99
CA GLU A 125 -48.81 15.39 17.40
C GLU A 125 -50.28 14.92 17.39
N ASN A 126 -51.22 15.86 17.25
CA ASN A 126 -52.66 15.60 17.22
C ASN A 126 -53.13 14.97 15.90
N GLU A 127 -52.48 15.33 14.80
CA GLU A 127 -52.83 14.90 13.45
C GLU A 127 -51.60 14.28 12.79
N VAL A 128 -51.70 13.02 12.38
CA VAL A 128 -50.57 12.25 11.81
C VAL A 128 -51.04 11.57 10.54
N GLU A 129 -50.35 11.83 9.42
CA GLU A 129 -50.58 11.15 8.15
C GLU A 129 -49.63 9.96 7.99
N ILE A 130 -50.18 8.78 7.66
CA ILE A 130 -49.40 7.55 7.52
C ILE A 130 -49.33 7.15 6.05
N HIS A 131 -48.11 7.20 5.49
CA HIS A 131 -47.84 6.65 4.16
C HIS A 131 -47.45 5.17 4.26
N CYS A 132 -48.20 4.32 3.56
CA CYS A 132 -47.97 2.89 3.47
C CYS A 132 -47.94 2.42 2.01
N ARG A 133 -47.44 1.20 1.79
CA ARG A 133 -47.46 0.57 0.45
C ARG A 133 -48.90 0.29 0.03
N ALA A 134 -49.15 0.28 -1.27
CA ALA A 134 -50.50 0.04 -1.81
C ALA A 134 -51.09 -1.31 -1.34
N GLU A 135 -50.26 -2.34 -1.25
CA GLU A 135 -50.62 -3.70 -0.81
C GLU A 135 -50.99 -3.75 0.68
N ASP A 136 -50.38 -2.90 1.51
CA ASP A 136 -50.54 -2.92 2.97
C ASP A 136 -51.71 -2.04 3.45
N ARG A 137 -52.33 -1.24 2.56
CA ARG A 137 -53.41 -0.30 2.93
C ARG A 137 -54.54 -0.95 3.71
N ALA A 138 -54.99 -2.13 3.28
CA ALA A 138 -56.09 -2.85 3.94
C ALA A 138 -55.68 -3.33 5.34
N LEU A 139 -54.44 -3.79 5.50
CA LEU A 139 -53.90 -4.27 6.76
C LEU A 139 -53.68 -3.10 7.74
N VAL A 140 -53.11 -1.99 7.27
CA VAL A 140 -52.94 -0.77 8.07
C VAL A 140 -54.30 -0.23 8.52
N ALA A 141 -55.28 -0.12 7.63
CA ALA A 141 -56.63 0.34 7.98
C ALA A 141 -57.27 -0.49 9.12
N LYS A 142 -57.03 -1.81 9.13
CA LYS A 142 -57.52 -2.70 10.18
C LYS A 142 -56.77 -2.53 11.51
N VAL A 143 -55.48 -2.23 11.48
CA VAL A 143 -54.59 -2.17 12.64
C VAL A 143 -54.54 -0.78 13.30
N LEU A 144 -54.94 0.28 12.58
CA LEU A 144 -55.01 1.65 13.09
C LEU A 144 -55.80 1.85 14.39
N PRO A 145 -57.06 1.36 14.54
CA PRO A 145 -57.84 1.60 15.75
C PRO A 145 -57.16 0.98 16.98
N ASP A 146 -56.64 -0.24 16.83
CA ASP A 146 -55.89 -0.95 17.86
C ASP A 146 -54.61 -0.21 18.26
N SER A 147 -53.89 0.35 17.28
CA SER A 147 -52.65 1.11 17.50
C SER A 147 -52.90 2.42 18.26
N ILE A 148 -54.00 3.11 17.97
CA ILE A 148 -54.40 4.33 18.69
C ILE A 148 -54.78 4.00 20.14
N GLY A 149 -55.44 2.86 20.35
CA GLY A 149 -55.74 2.35 21.70
C GLY A 149 -54.47 2.12 22.51
N ASP A 150 -53.49 1.42 21.94
CA ASP A 150 -52.19 1.17 22.58
C ASP A 150 -51.42 2.45 22.88
N PHE A 151 -51.41 3.40 21.94
CA PHE A 151 -50.77 4.69 22.13
C PHE A 151 -51.37 5.45 23.32
N LYS A 152 -52.70 5.52 23.42
CA LYS A 152 -53.38 6.20 24.54
C LYS A 152 -53.09 5.53 25.88
N LEU A 153 -53.07 4.20 25.92
CA LEU A 153 -52.71 3.44 27.12
C LEU A 153 -51.27 3.71 27.55
N LEU A 154 -50.32 3.61 26.62
CA LEU A 154 -48.90 3.85 26.90
C LEU A 154 -48.60 5.29 27.31
N MET A 155 -49.28 6.28 26.73
CA MET A 155 -49.13 7.68 27.13
C MET A 155 -49.75 7.97 28.50
N ALA A 156 -50.86 7.31 28.84
CA ALA A 156 -51.46 7.38 30.17
C ALA A 156 -50.55 6.76 31.24
N GLU A 157 -49.92 5.61 30.95
CA GLU A 157 -48.95 4.94 31.83
C GLU A 157 -47.66 5.75 31.99
N ALA A 158 -47.21 6.44 30.94
CA ALA A 158 -45.99 7.26 30.98
C ALA A 158 -46.15 8.60 31.73
N GLY A 159 -47.33 8.91 32.27
CA GLY A 159 -47.58 10.13 33.05
C GLY A 159 -47.47 11.44 32.26
N ARG A 160 -47.35 11.36 30.93
CA ARG A 160 -47.39 12.51 30.03
C ARG A 160 -48.85 12.69 29.61
N ALA A 161 -49.58 13.52 30.35
CA ALA A 161 -50.85 14.03 29.86
C ALA A 161 -50.62 14.57 28.45
N ALA A 162 -51.44 14.14 27.49
CA ALA A 162 -51.41 14.57 26.10
C ALA A 162 -51.50 16.11 26.02
N ALA A 163 -50.35 16.77 26.13
CA ALA A 163 -50.19 18.18 25.91
C ALA A 163 -49.54 18.29 24.53
N PRO A 164 -50.33 18.63 23.49
CA PRO A 164 -49.84 18.61 22.12
C PRO A 164 -48.68 19.59 21.97
N ARG A 165 -47.56 19.12 21.40
CA ARG A 165 -46.61 20.02 20.75
C ARG A 165 -47.23 20.35 19.40
N GLY A 166 -47.64 21.59 19.26
CA GLY A 166 -48.50 22.07 18.16
C GLY A 166 -47.89 21.99 16.78
#